data_AF-A0AAU3HJU0-F1
#
_entry.id   AF-A0AAU3HJU0-F1
#
_cell.length_a   1.000
_cell.length_b   1.000
_cell.length_c   1.000
_cell.angle_alpha   90.00
_cell.angle_beta   90.00
_cell.angle_gamma   90.00
#
_symmetry.space_group_name_H-M   'P 1'
#
loop_
_entity.id
_entity.type
_entity.pdbx_description
1 polymer ?
#
loop_
_entity_poly.entity_id
_entity_poly.type
_entity_poly.pdbx_seq_one_letter_code
_entity_poly.pdbx_strand_id
1 'polypeptide(L)'
;MPTDVAELRGWLTAGASVHEAAVLRLLADLPGITVTGIVTDRTGRAGEAFSITSRAHGLPAQYTVIVDPRSGALWGYEEVLTTTAGKLNVTIPAVISYRSYLVAEYAPMPR
;
A
#
# COMPACT_ATOMS: atom_id res chain seq x y z
N MET A 1 -16.76 -4.17 6.83
CA MET A 1 -15.44 -4.79 6.57
C MET A 1 -15.15 -4.53 5.11
N PRO A 2 -14.01 -3.92 4.78
CA PRO A 2 -13.73 -3.58 3.40
C PRO A 2 -13.53 -4.86 2.61
N THR A 3 -14.25 -4.96 1.50
CA THR A 3 -14.28 -6.13 0.64
C THR A 3 -13.34 -5.99 -0.55
N ASP A 4 -12.87 -4.76 -0.79
CA ASP A 4 -11.91 -4.46 -1.84
C ASP A 4 -10.91 -3.34 -1.47
N VAL A 5 -9.96 -3.12 -2.38
CA VAL A 5 -8.84 -2.19 -2.21
C VAL A 5 -9.28 -0.72 -2.32
N ALA A 6 -10.37 -0.43 -3.03
CA ALA A 6 -10.92 0.93 -3.10
C ALA A 6 -11.56 1.30 -1.76
N GLU A 7 -12.25 0.35 -1.13
CA GLU A 7 -12.85 0.47 0.19
C GLU A 7 -11.78 0.60 1.27
N LEU A 8 -10.73 -0.23 1.22
CA LEU A 8 -9.56 -0.13 2.10
C LEU A 8 -8.86 1.22 1.96
N ARG A 9 -8.66 1.69 0.71
CA ARG A 9 -8.04 3.00 0.45
C ARG A 9 -8.89 4.14 1.00
N GLY A 10 -10.22 4.07 0.85
CA GLY A 10 -11.16 5.03 1.43
C GLY A 10 -11.01 5.14 2.95
N TRP A 11 -10.88 3.99 3.62
CA TRP A 11 -10.68 3.93 5.07
C TRP A 11 -9.34 4.56 5.49
N LEU A 12 -8.27 4.31 4.73
CA LEU A 12 -6.93 4.87 5.00
C LEU A 12 -6.83 6.38 4.74
N THR A 13 -7.66 6.92 3.83
CA THR A 13 -7.66 8.37 3.52
C THR A 13 -8.56 9.21 4.42
N ALA A 14 -9.45 8.61 5.23
CA ALA A 14 -10.54 9.33 5.90
C ALA A 14 -10.25 9.94 7.29
N GLY A 15 -9.07 9.76 7.90
CA GLY A 15 -8.73 10.53 9.11
C GLY A 15 -7.59 10.01 9.98
N ALA A 16 -6.62 10.89 10.22
CA ALA A 16 -5.46 10.72 11.10
C ALA A 16 -5.84 10.74 12.60
N SER A 17 -5.42 9.70 13.33
CA SER A 17 -5.15 9.63 14.78
C SER A 17 -4.87 8.17 15.17
N VAL A 18 -4.39 7.92 16.40
CA VAL A 18 -4.00 6.65 17.11
C VAL A 18 -4.60 5.31 16.61
N HIS A 19 -5.76 5.33 15.95
CA HIS A 19 -6.37 4.22 15.22
C HIS A 19 -5.50 3.64 14.09
N GLU A 20 -4.52 4.38 13.58
CA GLU A 20 -3.65 3.96 12.47
C GLU A 20 -2.78 2.74 12.82
N ALA A 21 -2.21 2.66 14.04
CA ALA A 21 -1.47 1.48 14.49
C ALA A 21 -2.37 0.24 14.67
N ALA A 22 -3.63 0.44 15.05
CA ALA A 22 -4.61 -0.65 15.14
C ALA A 22 -5.01 -1.16 13.73
N VAL A 23 -5.11 -0.26 12.75
CA VAL A 23 -5.34 -0.63 11.35
C VAL A 23 -4.14 -1.36 10.77
N LEU A 24 -2.90 -0.96 11.10
CA LEU A 24 -1.70 -1.68 10.66
C LEU A 24 -1.60 -3.08 11.27
N ARG A 25 -1.96 -3.25 12.55
CA ARG A 25 -2.09 -4.58 13.16
C ARG A 25 -3.18 -5.41 12.51
N LEU A 26 -4.34 -4.80 12.22
CA LEU A 26 -5.41 -5.45 11.49
C LEU A 26 -4.94 -5.91 10.11
N LEU A 27 -4.20 -5.06 9.37
CA LEU A 27 -3.60 -5.40 8.08
C LEU A 27 -2.59 -6.55 8.22
N ALA A 28 -1.77 -6.57 9.27
CA ALA A 28 -0.85 -7.67 9.51
C ALA A 28 -1.57 -9.00 9.77
N ASP A 29 -2.77 -8.96 10.37
CA ASP A 29 -3.58 -10.15 10.66
C ASP A 29 -4.44 -10.61 9.46
N LEU A 30 -4.51 -9.84 8.37
CA LEU A 30 -5.27 -10.22 7.18
C LEU A 30 -4.60 -11.38 6.44
N PRO A 31 -5.33 -12.48 6.12
CA PRO A 31 -4.79 -13.60 5.36
C PRO A 31 -4.23 -13.14 4.01
N GLY A 32 -2.97 -13.49 3.74
CA GLY A 32 -2.29 -13.16 2.48
C GLY A 32 -1.55 -11.82 2.49
N ILE A 33 -1.67 -11.01 3.56
CA ILE A 33 -0.79 -9.87 3.79
C ILE A 33 0.52 -10.37 4.42
N THR A 34 1.63 -9.90 3.87
CA THR A 34 2.98 -10.18 4.35
C THR A 34 3.63 -8.89 4.83
N VAL A 35 4.12 -8.90 6.07
CA VAL A 35 4.98 -7.83 6.57
C VAL A 35 6.36 -7.99 5.94
N THR A 36 6.72 -7.06 5.05
CA THR A 36 8.01 -7.06 4.35
C THR A 36 9.12 -6.49 5.25
N GLY A 37 8.74 -5.70 6.26
CA GLY A 37 9.64 -5.05 7.20
C GLY A 37 10.01 -3.63 6.74
N ILE A 38 11.09 -3.09 7.29
CA ILE A 38 11.52 -1.72 6.99
C ILE A 38 12.12 -1.64 5.59
N VAL A 39 11.55 -0.78 4.74
CA VAL A 39 12.02 -0.48 3.39
C VAL A 39 12.26 1.02 3.23
N THR A 40 13.05 1.39 2.23
CA THR A 40 13.19 2.79 1.83
C THR A 40 12.21 3.09 0.70
N ASP A 41 11.33 4.08 0.89
CA ASP A 41 10.42 4.53 -0.15
C ASP A 41 11.17 5.28 -1.28
N ARG A 42 10.46 5.61 -2.37
CA ARG A 42 11.05 6.34 -3.51
C ARG A 42 11.49 7.76 -3.21
N THR A 43 11.13 8.29 -2.04
CA THR A 43 11.52 9.62 -1.58
C THR A 43 12.69 9.58 -0.60
N GLY A 44 13.21 8.38 -0.28
CA GLY A 44 14.35 8.17 0.61
C GLY A 44 13.99 7.98 2.08
N ARG A 45 12.71 7.82 2.42
CA ARG A 45 12.24 7.65 3.80
C ARG A 45 12.17 6.16 4.19
N ALA A 46 12.60 5.81 5.39
CA ALA A 46 12.50 4.45 5.92
C ALA A 46 11.12 4.21 6.56
N GLY A 47 10.28 3.39 5.95
CA GLY A 47 8.94 3.04 6.41
C GLY A 47 8.73 1.53 6.51
N GLU A 48 7.67 1.11 7.19
CA GLU A 48 7.29 -0.29 7.27
C GLU A 48 6.44 -0.69 6.06
N ALA A 49 6.79 -1.79 5.40
CA ALA A 49 6.12 -2.27 4.21
C ALA A 49 5.21 -3.47 4.48
N PHE A 50 4.00 -3.39 3.93
CA PHE A 50 3.02 -4.46 3.92
C PHE A 50 2.69 -4.79 2.47
N SER A 51 2.69 -6.08 2.15
CA SER A 51 2.54 -6.55 0.79
C SER A 51 1.47 -7.61 0.66
N ILE A 52 0.73 -7.60 -0.44
CA ILE A 52 -0.21 -8.68 -0.81
C ILE A 52 0.02 -9.05 -2.27
N THR A 53 -0.07 -10.34 -2.59
CA THR A 53 -0.09 -10.78 -3.99
C THR A 53 -1.52 -11.02 -4.44
N SER A 54 -1.93 -10.39 -5.53
CA SER A 54 -3.27 -10.53 -6.09
C SER A 54 -3.24 -10.50 -7.62
N ARG A 55 -4.38 -10.82 -8.23
CA ARG A 55 -4.62 -10.71 -9.67
C ARG A 55 -5.72 -9.68 -9.98
N ALA A 56 -5.89 -8.68 -9.13
CA ALA A 56 -7.03 -7.76 -9.20
C ALA A 56 -7.13 -7.00 -10.54
N HIS A 57 -6.00 -6.71 -11.20
CA HIS A 57 -5.97 -6.12 -12.54
C HIS A 57 -5.77 -7.15 -13.68
N GLY A 58 -6.01 -8.45 -13.41
CA GLY A 58 -5.94 -9.53 -14.42
C GLY A 58 -4.56 -10.15 -14.65
N LEU A 59 -3.49 -9.62 -14.06
CA LEU A 59 -2.15 -10.24 -14.04
C LEU A 59 -1.67 -10.39 -12.59
N PRO A 60 -0.80 -11.38 -12.28
CA PRO A 60 -0.22 -11.51 -10.95
C PRO A 60 0.67 -10.31 -10.60
N ALA A 61 0.30 -9.60 -9.55
CA ALA A 61 1.08 -8.50 -9.02
C ALA A 61 1.18 -8.54 -7.50
N GLN A 62 2.31 -8.02 -7.02
CA GLN A 62 2.51 -7.67 -5.62
C GLN A 62 2.16 -6.20 -5.45
N TYR A 63 1.28 -5.94 -4.50
CA TYR A 63 0.87 -4.62 -4.08
C TYR A 63 1.52 -4.35 -2.74
N THR A 64 2.30 -3.28 -2.65
CA THR A 64 3.03 -2.91 -1.45
C THR A 64 2.60 -1.52 -1.02
N VAL A 65 2.28 -1.37 0.27
CA VAL A 65 2.12 -0.07 0.91
C VAL A 65 3.27 0.15 1.88
N ILE A 66 3.77 1.38 1.94
CA ILE A 66 4.83 1.80 2.84
C ILE A 66 4.24 2.86 3.76
N VAL A 67 4.37 2.63 5.06
CA VAL A 67 3.78 3.48 6.09
C VAL A 67 4.83 3.99 7.07
N ASP A 68 4.60 5.17 7.64
CA ASP A 68 5.34 5.62 8.80
C ASP A 68 5.01 4.73 10.00
N PRO A 69 5.97 4.00 10.60
CA PRO A 69 5.67 3.20 11.79
C PRO A 69 5.32 4.06 13.01
N ARG A 70 5.62 5.37 13.00
CA ARG A 70 5.34 6.28 14.13
C ARG A 70 3.95 6.88 14.05
N SER A 71 3.61 7.48 12.90
CA SER A 71 2.31 8.13 12.71
C SER A 71 1.25 7.20 12.11
N GLY A 72 1.67 6.17 11.35
CA GLY A 72 0.79 5.33 10.54
C GLY A 72 0.55 5.88 9.13
N ALA A 73 1.01 7.10 8.84
CA ALA A 73 0.77 7.78 7.58
C ALA A 73 1.25 6.96 6.38
N LEU A 74 0.39 6.85 5.36
CA LEU A 74 0.75 6.22 4.09
C LEU A 74 1.77 7.09 3.35
N TRP A 75 2.97 6.56 3.13
CA TRP A 75 4.06 7.24 2.42
C TRP A 75 4.21 6.77 0.98
N GLY A 76 3.93 5.49 0.73
CA GLY A 76 4.15 4.88 -0.58
C GLY A 76 3.13 3.80 -0.91
N TYR A 77 2.86 3.66 -2.20
CA TYR A 77 2.16 2.52 -2.79
C TYR A 77 2.94 2.08 -4.04
N GLU A 78 3.16 0.78 -4.20
CA GLU A 78 3.78 0.19 -5.36
C GLU A 78 3.03 -1.04 -5.85
N GLU A 79 3.07 -1.25 -7.16
CA GLU A 79 2.49 -2.40 -7.84
C GLU A 79 3.54 -3.00 -8.76
N VAL A 80 3.86 -4.27 -8.51
CA VAL A 80 4.93 -4.99 -9.20
C VAL A 80 4.39 -6.26 -9.82
N LEU A 81 4.48 -6.39 -11.15
CA LEU A 81 4.23 -7.66 -11.81
C LEU A 81 5.28 -8.68 -11.40
N THR A 82 4.82 -9.86 -10.95
CA THR A 82 5.71 -10.83 -10.29
C THR A 82 6.12 -12.00 -11.15
N THR A 83 5.21 -12.55 -11.97
CA THR A 83 5.46 -13.82 -12.70
C THR A 83 5.15 -13.76 -14.19
N THR A 84 4.39 -12.77 -14.66
CA THR A 84 4.12 -12.57 -16.10
C THR A 84 3.79 -11.13 -16.41
N ALA A 85 4.26 -10.66 -17.57
CA ALA A 85 3.96 -9.35 -18.14
C ALA A 85 2.71 -9.36 -19.03
N GLY A 86 2.13 -10.53 -19.28
CA GLY A 86 1.07 -10.69 -20.27
C GLY A 86 1.55 -10.24 -21.66
N LYS A 87 0.91 -9.21 -22.22
CA LYS A 87 1.27 -8.61 -23.51
C LYS A 87 2.21 -7.40 -23.37
N LEU A 88 2.57 -7.01 -22.14
CA LEU A 88 3.49 -5.91 -21.91
C LEU A 88 4.91 -6.37 -22.25
N ASN A 89 5.66 -5.57 -23.02
CA ASN A 89 7.04 -5.88 -23.39
C ASN A 89 8.02 -5.41 -22.29
N VAL A 90 7.86 -5.94 -21.08
CA VAL A 90 8.69 -5.61 -19.90
C VAL A 90 9.27 -6.87 -19.27
N THR A 91 10.48 -6.77 -18.73
CA THR A 91 11.13 -7.85 -18.00
C THR A 91 10.59 -7.92 -16.57
N ILE A 92 10.17 -9.11 -16.14
CA ILE A 92 9.66 -9.36 -14.79
C ILE A 92 10.83 -9.66 -13.82
N PRO A 93 10.80 -9.19 -12.56
CA PRO A 93 9.76 -8.36 -11.94
C PRO A 93 9.77 -6.92 -12.44
N ALA A 94 8.57 -6.33 -12.62
CA ALA A 94 8.42 -4.98 -13.19
C ALA A 94 7.48 -4.12 -12.35
N VAL A 95 7.93 -2.94 -11.92
CA VAL A 95 7.07 -1.93 -11.31
C VAL A 95 6.19 -1.31 -12.41
N ILE A 96 4.87 -1.43 -12.27
CA ILE A 96 3.90 -0.92 -13.25
C ILE A 96 3.11 0.27 -12.75
N SER A 97 3.05 0.49 -11.44
CA SER A 97 2.45 1.67 -10.83
C SER A 97 3.15 1.99 -9.52
N TYR A 98 3.31 3.27 -9.24
CA TYR A 98 3.71 3.72 -7.92
C TYR A 98 3.07 5.07 -7.59
N ARG A 99 2.95 5.34 -6.29
CA ARG A 99 2.54 6.64 -5.78
C ARG A 99 3.32 6.97 -4.52
N SER A 100 3.83 8.19 -4.46
CA SER A 100 4.51 8.73 -3.29
C SER A 100 3.67 9.85 -2.70
N TYR A 101 3.44 9.78 -1.40
CA TYR A 101 2.71 10.77 -0.64
C TYR A 101 3.72 11.63 0.13
N LEU A 102 3.91 12.86 -0.34
CA LEU A 102 4.87 13.80 0.25
C LEU A 102 4.26 14.56 1.43
N VAL A 103 2.99 14.93 1.29
CA VAL A 103 2.21 15.62 2.31
C VAL A 103 0.88 14.87 2.42
N ALA A 104 0.58 14.41 3.63
CA ALA A 104 -0.73 13.90 3.99
C ALA A 104 -1.34 14.90 4.97
N GLU A 105 -2.29 15.69 4.48
CA GLU A 105 -3.06 16.62 5.30
C GLU A 105 -4.50 16.12 5.41
N TYR A 106 -5.08 16.30 6.59
CA TYR A 106 -6.50 16.03 6.78
C TYR A 106 -7.31 17.09 6.04
N ALA A 107 -8.00 16.68 4.97
CA ALA A 107 -9.03 17.52 4.39
C ALA A 107 -10.29 17.42 5.28
N PRO A 108 -10.81 18.53 5.83
CA PRO A 108 -12.09 18.49 6.52
C PRO A 108 -13.15 17.98 5.56
N MET A 109 -14.03 17.08 6.03
CA MET A 109 -15.14 16.61 5.22
C MET A 109 -15.91 17.81 4.66
N PRO A 110 -16.20 17.86 3.34
CA PRO A 110 -17.04 18.90 2.79
C PRO A 110 -18.41 18.83 3.46
N ARG A 111 -18.90 19.98 3.94
CA ARG A 111 -20.25 20.13 4.50
C ARG A 111 -21.31 20.06 3.41
#